data_AF-A0A424YP37-F1
#
_entry.id   AF-A0A424YP37-F1
#
_cell.length_a   1.000
_cell.length_b   1.000
_cell.length_c   1.000
_cell.angle_alpha   90.00
_cell.angle_beta   90.00
_cell.angle_gamma   90.00
#
_symmetry.space_group_name_H-M   'P 1'
#
loop_
_entity.id
_entity.type
_entity.pdbx_description
1 polymer ?
#
loop_
_entity_poly.entity_id
_entity_poly.type
_entity_poly.pdbx_seq_one_letter_code
_entity_poly.pdbx_strand_id
1 'polypeptide(L)'
;MLATYAHLVDNDIDDAIEAMYGIRTGERKKTDIMEPRQCPLCYSVWGPTLSRCGHCGVPLTPEAAATSGGMHADIKAHPDALQRMAEARIMEMKSKGVI
;
A
#
# COMPACT_ATOMS: atom_id res chain seq x y z
N MET A 1 18.72 -13.51 16.24
CA MET A 1 17.50 -13.01 15.56
C MET A 1 17.59 -11.51 15.21
N LEU A 2 18.78 -10.98 14.91
CA LEU A 2 18.96 -9.63 14.34
C LEU A 2 19.24 -9.67 12.82
N ALA A 3 19.59 -10.85 12.29
CA ALA A 3 20.03 -11.03 10.89
C ALA A 3 18.90 -11.08 9.85
N THR A 4 17.64 -11.28 10.25
CA THR A 4 16.52 -11.39 9.31
C THR A 4 16.00 -10.04 8.80
N TYR A 5 16.41 -8.94 9.42
CA TYR A 5 16.03 -7.55 9.07
C TYR A 5 17.22 -6.59 9.03
N ALA A 6 18.44 -7.10 9.18
CA ALA A 6 19.63 -6.27 9.13
C ALA A 6 19.99 -5.98 7.67
N HIS A 7 19.47 -4.88 7.13
CA HIS A 7 20.17 -4.17 6.07
C HIS A 7 21.38 -3.46 6.67
N LEU A 8 22.31 -4.23 7.22
CA LEU A 8 23.70 -3.79 7.40
C LEU A 8 24.27 -3.81 6.00
N VAL A 9 24.28 -2.66 5.35
CA VAL A 9 24.90 -2.48 4.03
C VAL A 9 26.38 -2.18 4.29
N ASP A 10 27.29 -2.58 3.40
CA ASP A 10 28.73 -2.29 3.53
C ASP A 10 29.02 -0.83 3.93
N ASN A 11 28.15 0.08 3.47
CA ASN A 11 28.13 1.48 3.85
C ASN A 11 28.05 1.75 5.37
N ASP A 12 27.29 0.99 6.15
CA ASP A 12 27.20 1.17 7.60
C ASP A 12 28.51 0.76 8.30
N ILE A 13 29.22 -0.23 7.73
CA ILE A 13 30.55 -0.65 8.20
C ILE A 13 31.58 0.43 7.86
N ASP A 14 31.54 0.94 6.63
CA ASP A 14 32.41 2.04 6.19
C ASP A 14 32.16 3.30 7.03
N ASP A 15 30.90 3.69 7.27
CA ASP A 15 30.54 4.82 8.14
C ASP A 15 31.10 4.64 9.56
N ALA A 16 31.01 3.43 10.12
CA ALA A 16 31.53 3.13 11.44
C ALA A 16 33.06 3.22 11.49
N ILE A 17 33.75 2.72 10.46
CA ILE A 17 35.21 2.78 10.32
C ILE A 17 35.65 4.24 10.13
N GLU A 18 35.03 4.98 9.23
CA GLU A 18 35.30 6.40 8.98
C GLU A 18 35.12 7.24 10.24
N ALA A 19 34.04 7.00 11.00
CA ALA A 19 33.80 7.65 12.29
C ALA A 19 34.90 7.34 13.33
N MET A 20 35.39 6.09 13.38
CA MET A 20 36.51 5.71 14.25
C MET A 20 37.81 6.48 13.91
N TYR A 21 38.02 6.80 12.64
CA TYR A 21 39.18 7.59 12.17
C TYR A 21 38.93 9.10 12.17
N GLY A 22 37.78 9.57 12.68
CA GLY A 22 37.44 10.99 12.75
C GLY A 22 37.06 11.62 11.41
N ILE A 23 36.79 10.80 10.39
CA ILE A 23 36.36 11.24 9.06
C ILE A 23 34.84 11.44 9.12
N ARG A 24 34.39 12.68 8.87
CA ARG A 24 32.95 12.99 8.80
C ARG A 24 32.50 12.92 7.36
N THR A 25 31.93 11.79 6.97
CA THR A 25 31.12 11.68 5.75
C THR A 25 29.71 12.22 6.02
N GLY A 26 29.12 12.90 5.04
CA GLY A 26 27.76 13.43 5.18
C GLY A 26 26.73 12.30 5.30
N GLU A 27 25.56 12.56 5.89
CA GLU A 27 24.50 11.56 6.01
C GLU A 27 24.13 10.98 4.65
N ARG A 28 24.37 9.68 4.47
CA ARG A 28 23.90 8.95 3.30
C ARG A 28 22.38 8.81 3.39
N LYS A 29 21.68 9.16 2.30
CA LYS A 29 20.23 8.93 2.22
C LYS A 29 19.96 7.42 2.28
N LYS A 30 19.37 6.96 3.37
CA LYS A 30 18.74 5.63 3.43
C LYS A 30 17.60 5.61 2.42
N THR A 31 17.60 4.61 1.55
CA THR A 31 16.57 4.42 0.54
C THR A 31 15.54 3.43 1.06
N ASP A 32 14.29 3.86 1.25
CA ASP A 32 13.18 3.02 1.72
C ASP A 32 12.69 2.00 0.66
N ILE A 33 13.45 1.79 -0.40
CA ILE A 33 13.06 1.01 -1.59
C ILE A 33 12.71 -0.42 -1.21
N MET A 34 13.29 -0.97 -0.13
CA MET A 34 13.09 -2.37 0.27
C MET A 34 12.31 -2.55 1.57
N GLU A 35 11.79 -1.47 2.16
CA GLU A 35 11.06 -1.58 3.41
C GLU A 35 9.67 -2.22 3.21
N PRO A 36 9.28 -3.18 4.07
CA PRO A 36 7.94 -3.74 4.05
C PRO A 36 6.91 -2.67 4.42
N ARG A 37 5.73 -2.73 3.79
CA ARG A 37 4.64 -1.76 3.97
C ARG A 37 3.45 -2.42 4.62
N GLN A 38 2.93 -1.81 5.67
CA GLN A 38 1.69 -2.26 6.30
C GLN A 38 0.48 -1.58 5.65
N CYS A 39 -0.54 -2.38 5.32
CA CYS A 39 -1.81 -1.86 4.82
C CYS A 39 -2.53 -1.05 5.91
N PRO A 40 -2.97 0.19 5.63
CA PRO A 40 -3.65 1.04 6.62
C PRO A 40 -5.09 0.59 6.92
N LEU A 41 -5.67 -0.31 6.11
CA LEU A 41 -7.06 -0.74 6.24
C LEU A 41 -7.19 -2.13 6.87
N CYS A 42 -6.51 -3.13 6.32
CA CYS A 42 -6.60 -4.53 6.78
C CYS A 42 -5.37 -5.01 7.54
N TYR A 43 -4.37 -4.13 7.76
CA TYR A 43 -3.16 -4.39 8.54
C TYR A 43 -2.25 -5.52 8.05
N SER A 44 -2.54 -6.11 6.88
CA SER A 44 -1.65 -7.05 6.20
C SER A 44 -0.33 -6.37 5.84
N VAL A 45 0.79 -7.07 6.07
CA VAL A 45 2.15 -6.59 5.77
C VAL A 45 2.60 -7.15 4.43
N TRP A 46 3.05 -6.26 3.55
CA TRP A 46 3.47 -6.59 2.19
C TRP A 46 4.92 -6.21 1.94
N GLY A 47 5.55 -6.92 1.01
CA GLY A 47 6.87 -6.54 0.51
C GLY A 47 6.82 -5.23 -0.29
N PRO A 48 8.00 -4.64 -0.55
CA PRO A 48 8.14 -3.30 -1.15
C PRO A 48 7.63 -3.20 -2.61
N THR A 49 7.50 -4.33 -3.30
CA THR A 49 7.14 -4.38 -4.74
C THR A 49 5.66 -4.16 -5.01
N LEU A 50 4.79 -4.28 -3.99
CA LEU A 50 3.35 -4.09 -4.15
C LEU A 50 2.95 -2.63 -4.01
N SER A 51 2.31 -2.08 -5.04
CA SER A 51 1.76 -0.72 -5.02
C SER A 51 0.35 -0.65 -4.40
N ARG A 52 -0.36 -1.79 -4.33
CA ARG A 52 -1.68 -1.93 -3.72
C ARG A 52 -1.73 -3.17 -2.83
N CYS A 53 -2.59 -3.14 -1.84
CA CYS A 53 -2.82 -4.28 -0.96
C CYS A 53 -3.40 -5.45 -1.76
N GLY A 54 -2.70 -6.60 -1.76
CA GLY A 54 -3.18 -7.82 -2.42
C GLY A 54 -4.44 -8.42 -1.78
N HIS A 55 -4.82 -7.95 -0.59
CA HIS A 55 -6.02 -8.41 0.11
C HIS A 55 -7.22 -7.48 -0.07
N CYS A 56 -7.06 -6.17 0.18
CA CYS A 56 -8.17 -5.22 0.17
C CYS A 56 -8.09 -4.14 -0.92
N GLY A 57 -7.08 -4.18 -1.79
CA GLY A 57 -6.92 -3.28 -2.93
C GLY A 57 -6.50 -1.84 -2.63
N VAL A 58 -6.45 -1.44 -1.36
CA VAL A 58 -6.08 -0.07 -0.96
C VAL A 58 -4.65 0.26 -1.41
N PRO A 59 -4.38 1.48 -1.91
CA PRO A 59 -3.04 1.90 -2.28
C PRO A 59 -2.05 1.84 -1.11
N LEU A 60 -0.86 1.32 -1.38
CA LEU A 60 0.28 1.24 -0.44
C LEU A 60 1.38 2.25 -0.79
N THR A 61 1.28 2.93 -1.94
CA THR A 61 2.21 3.97 -2.37
C THR A 61 1.46 5.27 -2.71
N PRO A 62 2.13 6.44 -2.62
CA PRO A 62 1.55 7.72 -3.03
C PRO A 62 1.08 7.73 -4.49
N GLU A 63 1.83 7.08 -5.38
CA GLU A 63 1.52 6.99 -6.82
C GLU A 63 0.27 6.14 -7.06
N ALA A 64 0.13 5.05 -6.31
CA ALA A 64 -1.08 4.24 -6.33
C ALA A 64 -2.27 5.03 -5.76
N ALA A 65 -2.06 5.86 -4.73
CA ALA A 65 -3.12 6.70 -4.18
C ALA A 65 -3.64 7.73 -5.21
N ALA A 66 -2.72 8.38 -5.94
CA ALA A 66 -3.05 9.36 -6.97
C ALA A 66 -3.89 8.77 -8.12
N THR A 67 -3.68 7.49 -8.47
CA THR A 67 -4.44 6.80 -9.52
C THR A 67 -5.78 6.22 -9.06
N SER A 68 -6.03 6.12 -7.76
CA SER A 68 -7.19 5.41 -7.19
C SER A 68 -8.38 6.29 -6.80
N GLY A 69 -8.21 7.61 -6.76
CA GLY A 69 -9.04 8.51 -5.97
C GLY A 69 -10.55 8.47 -6.24
N GLY A 70 -10.98 8.06 -7.44
CA GLY A 70 -12.41 7.99 -7.79
C GLY A 70 -13.12 6.77 -7.21
N MET A 71 -12.75 5.57 -7.65
CA MET A 71 -13.60 4.38 -7.47
C MET A 71 -13.80 3.93 -6.02
N HIS A 72 -12.77 4.04 -5.16
CA HIS A 72 -12.89 3.60 -3.76
C HIS A 72 -13.62 4.62 -2.87
N ALA A 73 -13.50 5.92 -3.17
CA ALA A 73 -14.21 6.95 -2.43
C ALA A 73 -15.72 6.82 -2.65
N ASP A 74 -16.13 6.57 -3.90
CA ASP A 74 -17.53 6.42 -4.29
C ASP A 74 -18.20 5.22 -3.58
N ILE A 75 -17.51 4.09 -3.48
CA ILE A 75 -18.03 2.90 -2.77
C ILE A 75 -18.21 3.18 -1.27
N LYS A 76 -17.28 3.91 -0.64
CA LYS A 76 -17.37 4.25 0.78
C LYS A 76 -18.44 5.32 1.05
N ALA A 77 -18.59 6.28 0.14
CA ALA A 77 -19.60 7.34 0.22
C ALA A 77 -21.02 6.80 0.01
N HIS A 78 -21.16 5.68 -0.70
CA HIS A 78 -22.45 5.08 -1.03
C HIS A 78 -22.50 3.59 -0.67
N PRO A 79 -22.56 3.25 0.64
CA PRO A 79 -22.59 1.86 1.10
C PRO A 79 -23.81 1.07 0.60
N ASP A 80 -24.89 1.78 0.23
CA ASP A 80 -26.13 1.21 -0.29
C ASP A 80 -26.25 1.28 -1.82
N ALA A 81 -25.26 1.82 -2.53
CA ALA A 81 -25.29 1.96 -4.00
C ALA A 81 -25.54 0.61 -4.69
N LEU A 82 -24.85 -0.44 -4.25
CA LEU A 82 -24.99 -1.78 -4.82
C LEU A 82 -26.43 -2.31 -4.65
N GLN A 83 -27.05 -2.03 -3.50
CA GLN A 83 -28.41 -2.48 -3.21
C GLN A 83 -29.45 -1.75 -4.06
N ARG A 84 -29.30 -0.43 -4.24
CA ARG A 84 -30.14 0.36 -5.15
C ARG A 84 -30.03 -0.12 -6.61
N MET A 85 -28.81 -0.43 -7.05
CA MET A 85 -28.57 -0.96 -8.41
C MET A 85 -29.22 -2.34 -8.59
N ALA A 86 -29.15 -3.20 -7.57
CA ALA A 86 -29.79 -4.51 -7.58
C ALA A 86 -31.32 -4.40 -7.60
N GLU A 87 -31.91 -3.54 -6.77
CA GLU A 87 -33.36 -3.31 -6.73
C GLU A 87 -33.90 -2.74 -8.05
N ALA A 88 -33.19 -1.78 -8.65
CA ALA A 88 -33.55 -1.23 -9.96
C ALA A 88 -33.53 -2.31 -11.04
N ARG A 89 -32.51 -3.17 -11.05
CA ARG A 89 -32.41 -4.33 -11.96
C ARG A 89 -33.53 -5.34 -11.73
N ILE A 90 -33.87 -5.64 -10.48
CA ILE A 90 -34.97 -6.55 -10.15
C ILE A 90 -36.32 -6.00 -10.65
N MET A 91 -36.58 -4.70 -10.48
CA MET A 91 -37.80 -4.07 -11.02
C MET A 91 -37.85 -4.14 -12.55
N GLU A 92 -36.72 -3.93 -13.22
CA GLU A 92 -36.62 -4.07 -14.68
C GLU A 92 -36.84 -5.51 -15.14
N MET A 93 -36.34 -6.51 -14.41
CA MET A 93 -36.56 -7.91 -14.72
C MET A 93 -38.02 -8.33 -14.52
N LYS A 94 -38.68 -7.82 -13.47
CA LYS A 94 -40.12 -8.00 -13.23
C LYS A 94 -40.97 -7.37 -14.33
N SER A 95 -40.62 -6.17 -14.80
CA SER A 95 -41.39 -5.51 -15.87
C SER A 95 -41.27 -6.21 -17.22
N LYS A 96 -40.14 -6.90 -17.45
CA LYS A 96 -39.91 -7.73 -18.65
C LYS A 96 -40.45 -9.16 -18.52
N GLY A 97 -41.04 -9.52 -17.38
CA GLY A 97 -41.62 -10.84 -17.14
C GLY A 97 -40.59 -11.99 -17.12
N VAL A 98 -39.33 -11.67 -16.84
CA VAL A 98 -38.23 -12.66 -16.78
C VAL A 98 -38.16 -13.33 -15.39
N ILE A 99 -38.70 -12.64 -14.37
CA ILE A 99 -38.88 -13.12 -12.98
C ILE A 99 -40.28 -12.72 -12.52
#